data_AF-A0A161T432-F1
#
_entry.id   AF-A0A161T432-F1
#
_cell.length_a   1.000
_cell.length_b   1.000
_cell.length_c   1.000
_cell.angle_alpha   90.00
_cell.angle_beta   90.00
_cell.angle_gamma   90.00
#
_symmetry.space_group_name_H-M   'P 1'
#
loop_
_entity.id
_entity.type
_entity.pdbx_description
1 polymer ?
#
loop_
_entity_poly.entity_id
_entity_poly.type
_entity_poly.pdbx_seq_one_letter_code
_entity_poly.pdbx_strand_id
1 'polypeptide(L)'
;MTNKLNNFHDIAKSLNTHIAKHSPEVFFNMSQEQAKHFYSFYTFNALIIKEDDRTYTATLKEIPLKVTATTQYLSAKKLSVSLLELTMDYSINLKSNNYLKENIGLAPYIANALFHTGNESKLDFESLFALINFKLETDKTPKRENSDTYIPQNDFEHIYNYLLVEKDDLKTAQTLLRTASLTKKQIHMVLEFLLQRVQVL
;
A
#
# COMPACT_ATOMS: atom_id res chain seq x y z
N MET A 1 21.21 -26.47 -29.49
CA MET A 1 19.81 -26.75 -29.14
C MET A 1 19.71 -26.85 -27.62
N THR A 2 19.29 -25.78 -26.95
CA THR A 2 19.25 -25.71 -25.48
C THR A 2 17.94 -26.28 -24.95
N ASN A 3 18.07 -27.23 -24.01
CA ASN A 3 17.01 -27.89 -23.25
C ASN A 3 15.99 -26.89 -22.68
N LYS A 4 14.86 -26.71 -23.36
CA LYS A 4 13.73 -25.88 -22.88
C LYS A 4 12.67 -26.64 -22.07
N LEU A 5 12.83 -27.97 -21.89
CA LEU A 5 11.78 -28.80 -21.27
C LEU A 5 11.85 -28.98 -19.75
N ASN A 6 12.94 -28.59 -19.08
CA ASN A 6 13.08 -28.82 -17.62
C ASN A 6 12.56 -27.66 -16.74
N ASN A 7 12.46 -26.44 -17.27
CA ASN A 7 12.17 -25.27 -16.42
C ASN A 7 10.75 -25.25 -15.84
N PHE A 8 9.72 -25.65 -16.58
CA PHE A 8 8.34 -25.49 -16.10
C PHE A 8 7.96 -26.44 -14.96
N HIS A 9 8.49 -27.66 -14.98
CA HIS A 9 8.24 -28.65 -13.92
C HIS A 9 8.99 -28.28 -12.64
N ASP A 10 10.23 -27.80 -12.76
CA ASP A 10 11.03 -27.35 -11.62
C ASP A 10 10.43 -26.09 -10.98
N ILE A 11 9.93 -25.14 -11.78
CA ILE A 11 9.19 -23.96 -11.30
C ILE A 11 7.91 -24.40 -10.56
N ALA A 12 7.07 -25.25 -11.17
CA ALA A 12 5.84 -25.70 -10.54
C ALA A 12 6.06 -26.49 -9.24
N LYS A 13 7.12 -27.30 -9.19
CA LYS A 13 7.53 -28.04 -8.00
C LYS A 13 8.04 -27.10 -6.90
N SER A 14 8.79 -26.05 -7.25
CA SER A 14 9.22 -25.02 -6.30
C SER A 14 8.05 -24.21 -5.73
N LEU A 15 6.99 -24.00 -6.53
CA LEU A 15 5.80 -23.24 -6.16
C LEU A 15 4.68 -24.10 -5.55
N ASN A 16 4.87 -25.43 -5.50
CA ASN A 16 3.85 -26.41 -5.09
C ASN A 16 2.51 -26.24 -5.84
N THR A 17 2.57 -25.91 -7.14
CA THR A 17 1.40 -25.66 -7.99
C THR A 17 1.12 -26.83 -8.92
N HIS A 18 -0.16 -27.12 -9.19
CA HIS A 18 -0.55 -28.14 -10.17
C HIS A 18 -0.52 -27.53 -11.59
N ILE A 19 0.13 -28.21 -12.54
CA ILE A 19 0.11 -27.83 -13.95
C ILE A 19 -1.08 -28.53 -14.63
N ALA A 20 -2.02 -27.75 -15.18
CA ALA A 20 -3.00 -28.25 -16.12
C ALA A 20 -2.54 -27.96 -17.55
N LYS A 21 -2.45 -28.99 -18.40
CA LYS A 21 -2.09 -28.84 -19.82
C LYS A 21 -3.35 -28.91 -20.67
N HIS A 22 -3.70 -27.81 -21.32
CA HIS A 22 -4.72 -27.78 -22.38
C HIS A 22 -4.04 -27.26 -23.64
N SER A 23 -3.54 -28.16 -24.48
CA SER A 23 -2.73 -27.81 -25.66
C SER A 23 -3.40 -26.75 -26.53
N PRO A 24 -2.71 -25.64 -26.89
CA PRO A 24 -1.27 -25.37 -26.71
C PRO A 24 -0.89 -24.63 -25.41
N GLU A 25 -1.83 -24.38 -24.51
CA GLU A 25 -1.68 -23.52 -23.33
C GLU A 25 -1.33 -24.32 -22.06
N VAL A 26 -0.45 -23.73 -21.24
CA VAL A 26 -0.03 -24.27 -19.94
C VAL A 26 -0.61 -23.39 -18.84
N PHE A 27 -1.45 -23.97 -17.99
CA PHE A 27 -2.06 -23.27 -16.88
C PHE A 27 -1.38 -23.67 -15.57
N PHE A 28 -1.04 -22.67 -14.76
CA PHE A 28 -0.55 -22.86 -13.39
C PHE A 28 -1.70 -22.64 -12.42
N ASN A 29 -2.14 -23.72 -11.78
CA ASN A 29 -3.17 -23.64 -10.75
C ASN A 29 -2.49 -23.46 -9.39
N MET A 30 -2.80 -22.35 -8.73
CA MET A 30 -2.35 -22.01 -7.38
C MET A 30 -3.56 -21.73 -6.49
N SER A 31 -3.47 -22.11 -5.21
CA SER A 31 -4.44 -21.65 -4.21
C SER A 31 -4.31 -20.14 -3.98
N GLN A 32 -5.35 -19.51 -3.44
CA GLN A 32 -5.30 -18.07 -3.11
C GLN A 32 -4.17 -17.77 -2.10
N GLU A 33 -3.90 -18.67 -1.18
CA GLU A 33 -2.82 -18.53 -0.18
C GLU A 33 -1.44 -18.59 -0.84
N GLN A 34 -1.25 -19.50 -1.80
CA GLN A 34 -0.02 -19.57 -2.60
C GLN A 34 0.16 -18.30 -3.43
N ALA A 35 -0.92 -17.81 -4.06
CA ALA A 35 -0.88 -16.56 -4.82
C ALA A 35 -0.50 -15.37 -3.92
N LYS A 36 -1.13 -15.23 -2.75
CA LYS A 36 -0.78 -14.20 -1.75
C LYS A 36 0.69 -14.25 -1.37
N HIS A 37 1.22 -15.43 -1.11
CA HIS A 37 2.63 -15.59 -0.77
C HIS A 37 3.53 -15.21 -1.96
N PHE A 38 3.22 -15.68 -3.16
CA PHE A 38 4.00 -15.38 -4.37
C PHE A 38 4.04 -13.89 -4.69
N TYR A 39 2.91 -13.19 -4.55
CA TYR A 39 2.83 -11.75 -4.85
C TYR A 39 3.25 -10.85 -3.69
N SER A 40 3.53 -11.39 -2.51
CA SER A 40 3.91 -10.61 -1.32
C SER A 40 5.20 -9.79 -1.48
N PHE A 41 6.08 -10.17 -2.40
CA PHE A 41 7.30 -9.43 -2.71
C PHE A 41 7.04 -8.10 -3.44
N TYR A 42 5.87 -7.94 -4.04
CA TYR A 42 5.51 -6.75 -4.81
C TYR A 42 4.82 -5.73 -3.91
N THR A 43 5.61 -5.14 -3.01
CA THR A 43 5.15 -4.14 -2.05
C THR A 43 5.01 -2.76 -2.68
N PHE A 44 4.11 -1.93 -2.13
CA PHE A 44 3.95 -0.53 -2.52
C PHE A 44 4.67 0.36 -1.53
N ASN A 45 5.67 1.12 -1.97
CA ASN A 45 6.38 2.07 -1.13
C ASN A 45 6.06 3.48 -1.59
N ALA A 46 5.43 4.26 -0.71
CA ALA A 46 5.10 5.64 -0.96
C ALA A 46 6.10 6.57 -0.28
N LEU A 47 6.51 7.59 -1.02
CA LEU A 47 7.26 8.72 -0.51
C LEU A 47 6.34 9.92 -0.38
N ILE A 48 6.27 10.53 0.80
CA ILE A 48 5.60 11.81 1.01
C ILE A 48 6.64 12.89 1.27
N ILE A 49 6.59 13.96 0.49
CA ILE A 49 7.49 15.12 0.54
C ILE A 49 6.64 16.36 0.87
N LYS A 50 7.09 17.17 1.85
CA LYS A 50 6.54 18.50 2.08
C LYS A 50 7.23 19.47 1.13
N GLU A 51 6.51 19.97 0.13
CA GLU A 51 7.05 20.88 -0.89
C GLU A 51 7.15 22.32 -0.34
N ASP A 52 6.12 22.74 0.41
CA ASP A 52 6.02 24.05 1.05
C ASP A 52 5.10 23.96 2.29
N ASP A 53 4.78 25.08 2.94
CA ASP A 53 3.96 25.11 4.16
C ASP A 53 2.53 24.58 4.02
N ARG A 54 2.02 24.45 2.80
CA ARG A 54 0.64 24.06 2.52
C ARG A 54 0.53 22.93 1.51
N THR A 55 1.64 22.35 1.04
CA THR A 55 1.64 21.37 -0.04
C THR A 55 2.46 20.14 0.32
N TYR A 56 1.82 18.97 0.25
CA TYR A 56 2.43 17.66 0.35
C TYR A 56 2.26 16.91 -0.97
N THR A 57 3.35 16.34 -1.46
CA THR A 57 3.38 15.44 -2.62
C THR A 57 3.56 14.01 -2.14
N ALA A 58 2.66 13.10 -2.53
CA ALA A 58 2.82 11.67 -2.30
C ALA A 58 3.05 10.94 -3.63
N THR A 59 4.07 10.08 -3.70
CA THR A 59 4.47 9.35 -4.92
C THR A 59 4.72 7.88 -4.60
N LEU A 60 4.23 6.95 -5.43
CA LEU A 60 4.63 5.55 -5.37
C LEU A 60 5.95 5.34 -6.11
N LYS A 61 6.86 4.53 -5.54
CA LYS A 61 8.15 4.25 -6.16
C LYS A 61 8.04 3.27 -7.32
N GLU A 62 7.13 2.31 -7.20
CA GLU A 62 7.03 1.17 -8.12
C GLU A 62 6.09 1.45 -9.30
N ILE A 63 5.19 2.42 -9.15
CA ILE A 63 4.15 2.76 -10.13
C ILE A 63 4.15 4.27 -10.32
N PRO A 64 3.97 4.81 -11.54
CA PRO A 64 3.95 6.24 -11.82
C PRO A 64 2.67 6.94 -11.31
N LEU A 65 2.38 6.81 -10.02
CA LEU A 65 1.30 7.49 -9.33
C LEU A 65 1.87 8.59 -8.44
N LYS A 66 1.38 9.82 -8.67
CA LYS A 66 1.76 11.03 -7.94
C LYS A 66 0.51 11.85 -7.65
N VAL A 67 0.36 12.31 -6.42
CA VAL A 67 -0.75 13.17 -6.00
C VAL A 67 -0.25 14.29 -5.10
N THR A 68 -1.02 15.38 -5.04
CA THR A 68 -0.75 16.51 -4.14
C THR A 68 -1.96 16.81 -3.25
N ALA A 69 -1.69 17.27 -2.03
CA ALA A 69 -2.72 17.69 -1.10
C ALA A 69 -2.21 18.72 -0.08
N THR A 70 -3.14 19.29 0.68
CA THR A 70 -2.84 20.32 1.68
C THR A 70 -2.33 19.76 3.01
N THR A 71 -2.59 18.47 3.27
CA THR A 71 -2.11 17.77 4.44
C THR A 71 -1.43 16.47 4.02
N GLN A 72 -0.54 16.00 4.90
CA GLN A 72 0.13 14.73 4.70
C GLN A 72 -0.88 13.58 4.59
N TYR A 73 -1.85 13.50 5.51
CA TYR A 73 -2.91 12.49 5.44
C TYR A 73 -3.70 12.56 4.13
N LEU A 74 -4.12 13.75 3.69
CA LEU A 74 -4.87 13.87 2.43
C LEU A 74 -4.02 13.44 1.23
N SER A 75 -2.70 13.66 1.25
CA SER A 75 -1.81 13.18 0.19
C SER A 75 -1.73 11.65 0.18
N ALA A 76 -1.61 11.02 1.35
CA ALA A 76 -1.62 9.55 1.48
C ALA A 76 -2.97 8.95 1.05
N LYS A 77 -4.08 9.54 1.52
CA LYS A 77 -5.44 9.12 1.15
C LYS A 77 -5.69 9.22 -0.35
N LYS A 78 -5.34 10.35 -0.97
CA LYS A 78 -5.45 10.52 -2.43
C LYS A 78 -4.62 9.48 -3.17
N LEU A 79 -3.43 9.16 -2.68
CA LEU A 79 -2.56 8.16 -3.32
C LEU A 79 -3.19 6.77 -3.28
N SER A 80 -3.76 6.38 -2.13
CA SER A 80 -4.50 5.12 -1.98
C SER A 80 -5.74 5.05 -2.87
N VAL A 81 -6.47 6.15 -3.03
CA VAL A 81 -7.62 6.24 -3.95
C VAL A 81 -7.16 6.12 -5.41
N SER A 82 -6.07 6.79 -5.81
CA SER A 82 -5.54 6.64 -7.17
C SER A 82 -5.04 5.22 -7.45
N LEU A 83 -4.47 4.53 -6.45
CA LEU A 83 -4.12 3.11 -6.58
C LEU A 83 -5.36 2.21 -6.73
N LEU A 84 -6.47 2.57 -6.07
CA LEU A 84 -7.75 1.88 -6.21
C LEU A 84 -8.27 1.98 -7.63
N GLU A 85 -8.34 3.20 -8.14
CA GLU A 85 -8.78 3.51 -9.50
C GLU A 85 -7.93 2.78 -10.52
N LEU A 86 -6.60 2.81 -10.36
CA LEU A 86 -5.68 2.08 -11.23
C LEU A 86 -5.92 0.56 -11.18
N THR A 87 -6.12 -0.01 -10.00
CA THR A 87 -6.36 -1.45 -9.82
C THR A 87 -7.67 -1.88 -10.48
N MET A 88 -8.72 -1.08 -10.33
CA MET A 88 -10.02 -1.31 -10.97
C MET A 88 -9.93 -1.17 -12.49
N ASP A 89 -9.28 -0.11 -12.99
CA ASP A 89 -9.09 0.12 -14.42
C ASP A 89 -8.29 -1.02 -15.07
N TYR A 90 -7.21 -1.45 -14.42
CA TYR A 90 -6.40 -2.58 -14.88
C TYR A 90 -7.24 -3.85 -14.98
N SER A 91 -8.06 -4.14 -13.97
CA SER A 91 -8.91 -5.33 -13.90
C SER A 91 -9.99 -5.34 -14.99
N ILE A 92 -10.60 -4.19 -15.28
CA ILE A 92 -11.59 -4.03 -16.35
C ILE A 92 -10.95 -4.26 -17.73
N ASN A 93 -9.72 -3.76 -17.92
CA ASN A 93 -9.01 -3.81 -19.19
C ASN A 93 -8.16 -5.06 -19.41
N LEU A 94 -8.23 -6.07 -18.53
CA LEU A 94 -7.49 -7.33 -18.64
C LEU A 94 -7.70 -8.07 -19.97
N LYS A 95 -8.81 -7.84 -20.68
CA LYS A 95 -9.10 -8.48 -21.98
C LYS A 95 -8.47 -7.74 -23.17
N SER A 96 -7.93 -6.55 -22.97
CA SER A 96 -7.33 -5.74 -24.02
C SER A 96 -5.84 -6.05 -24.17
N ASN A 97 -5.48 -6.70 -25.28
CA ASN A 97 -4.08 -7.08 -25.57
C ASN A 97 -3.14 -5.87 -25.64
N ASN A 98 -3.59 -4.73 -26.17
CA ASN A 98 -2.76 -3.53 -26.25
C ASN A 98 -2.52 -2.93 -24.86
N TYR A 99 -3.57 -2.83 -24.05
CA TYR A 99 -3.48 -2.33 -22.68
C TYR A 99 -2.55 -3.20 -21.82
N LEU A 100 -2.70 -4.53 -21.90
CA LEU A 100 -1.82 -5.47 -21.19
C LEU A 100 -0.36 -5.32 -21.61
N LYS A 101 -0.10 -5.17 -22.91
CA LYS A 101 1.27 -5.04 -23.43
C LYS A 101 1.97 -3.78 -22.90
N GLU A 102 1.23 -2.69 -22.78
CA GLU A 102 1.75 -1.41 -22.28
C GLU A 102 1.92 -1.40 -20.76
N ASN A 103 1.09 -2.15 -20.02
CA ASN A 103 1.03 -2.10 -18.55
C ASN A 103 1.50 -3.40 -17.87
N ILE A 104 2.16 -4.31 -18.59
CA ILE A 104 2.56 -5.62 -18.06
C ILE A 104 3.43 -5.52 -16.79
N GLY A 105 4.21 -4.44 -16.65
CA GLY A 105 5.03 -4.18 -15.47
C GLY A 105 4.22 -3.92 -14.19
N LEU A 106 2.95 -3.51 -14.32
CA LEU A 106 2.05 -3.27 -13.19
C LEU A 106 1.41 -4.57 -12.69
N ALA A 107 1.30 -5.58 -13.56
CA ALA A 107 0.58 -6.82 -13.28
C ALA A 107 0.88 -7.45 -11.91
N PRO A 108 2.15 -7.63 -11.48
CA PRO A 108 2.41 -8.30 -10.20
C PRO A 108 2.05 -7.43 -8.99
N TYR A 109 2.14 -6.10 -9.09
CA TYR A 109 1.71 -5.17 -8.04
C TYR A 109 0.19 -5.14 -7.93
N ILE A 110 -0.52 -5.04 -9.06
CA ILE A 110 -1.97 -5.08 -9.10
C ILE A 110 -2.50 -6.43 -8.59
N ALA A 111 -1.85 -7.54 -8.94
CA ALA A 111 -2.16 -8.85 -8.39
C ALA A 111 -2.01 -8.87 -6.86
N ASN A 112 -0.91 -8.34 -6.31
CA ASN A 112 -0.74 -8.24 -4.86
C ASN A 112 -1.88 -7.44 -4.21
N ALA A 113 -2.27 -6.30 -4.79
CA ALA A 113 -3.37 -5.48 -4.30
C ALA A 113 -4.71 -6.24 -4.28
N LEU A 114 -5.05 -6.94 -5.37
CA LEU A 114 -6.26 -7.76 -5.46
C LEU A 114 -6.27 -8.93 -4.48
N PHE A 115 -5.14 -9.61 -4.29
CA PHE A 115 -5.06 -10.72 -3.36
C PHE A 115 -5.09 -10.29 -1.89
N HIS A 116 -4.53 -9.11 -1.56
CA HIS A 116 -4.48 -8.61 -0.19
C HIS A 116 -5.86 -8.14 0.32
N THR A 117 -6.71 -7.60 -0.55
CA THR A 117 -8.08 -7.20 -0.17
C THR A 117 -9.02 -8.41 0.02
N GLY A 118 -8.62 -9.60 -0.45
CA GLY A 118 -9.24 -10.88 -0.16
C GLY A 118 -10.64 -11.09 -0.77
N ASN A 119 -11.21 -10.08 -1.42
CA ASN A 119 -12.50 -10.12 -2.09
C ASN A 119 -12.60 -8.90 -3.03
N GLU A 120 -12.90 -9.10 -4.32
CA GLU A 120 -13.10 -8.02 -5.29
C GLU A 120 -14.19 -7.03 -4.83
N SER A 121 -15.19 -7.51 -4.07
CA SER A 121 -16.24 -6.68 -3.47
C SER A 121 -15.82 -5.90 -2.21
N LYS A 122 -14.58 -6.07 -1.74
CA LYS A 122 -13.97 -5.37 -0.59
C LYS A 122 -12.75 -4.53 -0.98
N LEU A 123 -12.54 -4.27 -2.27
CA LEU A 123 -11.57 -3.25 -2.66
C LEU A 123 -12.08 -1.88 -2.19
N ASP A 124 -11.59 -1.47 -1.03
CA ASP A 124 -11.83 -0.17 -0.42
C ASP A 124 -10.52 0.60 -0.24
N PHE A 125 -10.63 1.91 -0.06
CA PHE A 125 -9.46 2.76 0.06
C PHE A 125 -8.64 2.40 1.31
N GLU A 126 -9.28 1.96 2.40
CA GLU A 126 -8.59 1.61 3.64
C GLU A 126 -7.69 0.38 3.46
N SER A 127 -8.12 -0.60 2.66
CA SER A 127 -7.34 -1.80 2.38
C SER A 127 -6.09 -1.46 1.56
N LEU A 128 -6.21 -0.54 0.61
CA LEU A 128 -5.06 -0.05 -0.14
C LEU A 128 -4.17 0.89 0.68
N PHE A 129 -4.77 1.67 1.58
CA PHE A 129 -4.03 2.49 2.52
C PHE A 129 -3.15 1.62 3.44
N ALA A 130 -3.68 0.51 3.96
CA ALA A 130 -2.93 -0.43 4.78
C ALA A 130 -1.84 -1.19 4.01
N LEU A 131 -2.01 -1.35 2.68
CA LEU A 131 -1.06 -2.04 1.82
C LEU A 131 0.18 -1.19 1.46
N ILE A 132 0.06 0.14 1.52
CA ILE A 132 1.12 1.06 1.14
C ILE A 132 2.02 1.36 2.34
N ASN A 133 3.32 1.11 2.18
CA ASN A 133 4.34 1.52 3.12
C ASN A 133 4.66 3.01 2.93
N PHE A 134 4.05 3.87 3.74
CA PHE A 134 4.28 5.32 3.68
C PHE A 134 5.54 5.72 4.44
N LYS A 135 6.50 6.31 3.72
CA LYS A 135 7.67 6.97 4.31
C LYS A 135 7.56 8.48 4.09
N LEU A 136 7.60 9.22 5.20
CA LEU A 136 7.76 10.67 5.18
C LEU A 136 9.25 11.02 5.05
N GLU A 137 9.62 11.74 4.00
CA GLU A 137 10.93 12.40 3.90
C GLU A 137 10.76 13.90 4.14
N THR A 138 11.45 14.38 5.17
CA THR A 138 11.53 15.81 5.51
C THR A 138 12.98 16.16 5.73
N ASP A 139 13.48 17.17 5.02
CA ASP A 139 14.83 17.72 5.22
C ASP A 139 14.98 18.42 6.59
N LYS A 140 13.86 18.69 7.26
CA LYS A 140 13.77 19.23 8.60
C LYS A 140 12.64 18.52 9.33
N THR A 141 12.91 17.88 10.47
CA THR A 141 11.85 17.48 11.40
C THR A 141 11.03 18.74 11.68
N PRO A 142 9.72 18.78 11.41
CA PRO A 142 8.93 19.97 11.70
C PRO A 142 8.98 20.20 13.22
N LYS A 143 9.82 21.14 13.67
CA LYS A 143 9.74 21.65 15.04
C LYS A 143 8.55 22.59 15.05
N ARG A 144 7.56 22.28 15.89
CA ARG A 144 6.50 23.24 16.19
C ARG A 144 7.10 24.50 16.79
N GLU A 145 6.73 25.64 16.24
CA GLU A 145 6.63 26.84 17.04
C GLU A 145 5.44 26.62 18.01
N ASN A 146 5.75 26.47 19.30
CA ASN A 146 4.83 26.17 20.42
C ASN A 146 4.44 24.70 20.60
N SER A 147 5.31 23.92 21.25
CA SER A 147 5.02 22.57 21.76
C SER A 147 3.93 22.53 22.82
N ASP A 148 3.68 23.65 23.51
CA ASP A 148 2.99 23.62 24.80
C ASP A 148 1.46 23.81 24.70
N THR A 149 0.91 24.03 23.51
CA THR A 149 -0.52 24.39 23.36
C THR A 149 -1.27 23.66 22.26
N TYR A 150 -0.61 22.81 21.46
CA TYR A 150 -1.34 22.08 20.42
C TYR A 150 -1.90 20.75 20.95
N ILE A 151 -3.21 20.74 21.13
CA ILE A 151 -4.00 19.52 21.26
C ILE A 151 -4.59 19.25 19.87
N PRO A 152 -4.20 18.18 19.15
CA PRO A 152 -4.85 17.84 17.89
C PRO A 152 -6.34 17.63 18.12
N GLN A 153 -7.16 18.02 17.13
CA GLN A 153 -8.56 17.64 17.15
C GLN A 153 -8.67 16.11 17.24
N ASN A 154 -9.67 15.60 17.96
CA ASN A 154 -9.91 14.17 18.19
C ASN A 154 -10.44 13.43 16.94
N ASP A 155 -10.03 13.86 15.75
CA ASP A 155 -10.33 13.20 14.49
C ASP A 155 -9.11 12.44 13.95
N PHE A 156 -9.38 11.52 13.04
CA PHE A 156 -8.37 10.60 12.51
C PHE A 156 -7.22 11.33 11.80
N GLU A 157 -7.54 12.37 11.04
CA GLU A 157 -6.58 13.09 10.20
C GLU A 157 -5.54 13.82 11.05
N HIS A 158 -5.99 14.52 12.09
CA HIS A 158 -5.11 15.26 12.99
C HIS A 158 -4.27 14.33 13.87
N ILE A 159 -4.83 13.21 14.32
CA ILE A 159 -4.07 12.19 15.06
C ILE A 159 -3.02 11.55 14.16
N TYR A 160 -3.36 11.18 12.93
CA TYR A 160 -2.40 10.58 11.99
C TYR A 160 -1.27 11.57 11.63
N ASN A 161 -1.60 12.83 11.33
CA ASN A 161 -0.61 13.88 11.08
C ASN A 161 0.29 14.12 12.30
N TYR A 162 -0.26 14.08 13.52
CA TYR A 162 0.52 14.19 14.76
C TYR A 162 1.56 13.07 14.90
N LEU A 163 1.15 11.81 14.68
CA LEU A 163 2.03 10.64 14.85
C LEU A 163 3.14 10.53 13.80
N LEU A 164 2.94 11.09 12.61
CA LEU A 164 3.95 11.14 11.57
C LEU A 164 5.04 12.19 11.83
N VAL A 165 4.70 13.28 12.52
CA VAL A 165 5.58 14.41 12.81
C VAL A 165 6.27 14.26 14.18
N GLU A 166 5.51 13.99 15.24
CA GLU A 166 5.99 13.85 16.62
C GLU A 166 6.21 12.37 16.98
N LYS A 167 7.22 11.82 16.30
CA LYS A 167 7.61 10.41 16.28
C LYS A 167 7.83 9.76 17.67
N ASP A 168 8.06 10.54 18.73
CA ASP A 168 8.54 10.00 20.02
C ASP A 168 7.56 10.16 21.20
N ASP A 169 6.38 10.77 21.02
CA ASP A 169 5.38 10.90 22.09
C ASP A 169 4.27 9.84 22.02
N LEU A 170 4.66 8.60 22.33
CA LEU A 170 3.76 7.44 22.36
C LEU A 170 2.62 7.59 23.39
N LYS A 171 2.82 8.38 24.45
CA LYS A 171 1.85 8.53 25.53
C LYS A 171 0.72 9.47 25.13
N THR A 172 1.05 10.57 24.45
CA THR A 172 0.07 11.49 23.87
C THR A 172 -0.67 10.82 22.71
N ALA A 173 0.03 10.06 21.87
CA ALA A 173 -0.55 9.20 20.84
C ALA A 173 -1.65 8.26 21.38
N GLN A 174 -1.32 7.49 22.42
CA GLN A 174 -2.25 6.55 23.04
C GLN A 174 -3.44 7.25 23.69
N THR A 175 -3.23 8.43 24.26
CA THR A 175 -4.29 9.23 24.89
C THR A 175 -5.27 9.74 23.84
N LEU A 176 -4.75 10.30 22.75
CA LEU A 176 -5.56 10.77 21.61
C LEU A 176 -6.37 9.64 20.97
N LEU A 177 -5.77 8.47 20.77
CA LEU A 177 -6.48 7.29 20.25
C LEU A 177 -7.60 6.81 21.16
N ARG A 178 -7.43 6.92 22.48
CA ARG A 178 -8.45 6.53 23.47
C ARG A 178 -9.61 7.53 23.54
N THR A 179 -9.36 8.81 23.27
CA THR A 179 -10.37 9.87 23.35
C THR A 179 -11.03 10.19 22.01
N ALA A 180 -10.56 9.62 20.92
CA ALA A 180 -11.08 9.86 19.58
C ALA A 180 -12.23 8.92 19.22
N SER A 181 -13.21 9.46 18.49
CA SER A 181 -14.35 8.71 17.96
C SER A 181 -13.96 7.91 16.71
N LEU A 182 -12.95 7.06 16.83
CA LEU A 182 -12.41 6.25 15.75
C LEU A 182 -13.08 4.88 15.66
N THR A 183 -13.25 4.39 14.44
CA THR A 183 -13.65 3.00 14.21
C THR A 183 -12.52 2.04 14.59
N LYS A 184 -12.85 0.78 14.89
CA LYS A 184 -11.83 -0.27 15.16
C LYS A 184 -10.81 -0.40 14.03
N LYS A 185 -11.23 -0.23 12.77
CA LYS A 185 -10.36 -0.30 11.58
C LYS A 185 -9.38 0.87 11.54
N GLN A 186 -9.83 2.08 11.85
CA GLN A 186 -8.98 3.27 11.96
C GLN A 186 -7.97 3.17 13.11
N ILE A 187 -8.40 2.71 14.29
CA ILE A 187 -7.49 2.48 15.42
C ILE A 187 -6.42 1.45 15.04
N HIS A 188 -6.79 0.39 14.34
CA HIS A 188 -5.85 -0.62 13.87
C HIS A 188 -4.84 -0.05 12.86
N MET A 189 -5.26 0.78 11.89
CA MET A 189 -4.34 1.44 10.96
C MET A 189 -3.30 2.31 11.66
N VAL A 190 -3.71 3.05 12.70
CA VAL A 190 -2.79 3.88 13.48
C VAL A 190 -1.85 3.01 14.33
N LEU A 191 -2.35 1.93 14.91
CA LEU A 191 -1.53 0.99 15.67
C LEU A 191 -0.50 0.27 14.78
N GLU A 192 -0.88 -0.20 13.59
CA GLU A 192 0.05 -0.80 12.61
C GLU A 192 1.13 0.20 12.20
N PHE A 193 0.75 1.46 11.97
CA PHE A 193 1.71 2.54 11.70
C PHE A 193 2.71 2.73 12.85
N LEU A 194 2.27 2.62 14.11
CA LEU A 194 3.14 2.70 15.29
C LEU A 194 3.97 1.41 15.51
N LEU A 195 3.43 0.24 15.17
CA LEU A 195 4.04 -1.08 15.40
C LEU A 195 5.09 -1.46 14.35
N GLN A 196 4.90 -1.10 13.08
CA GLN A 196 5.94 -1.26 12.04
C GLN A 196 7.25 -0.54 12.41
N ARG A 197 7.21 0.40 13.36
CA ARG A 197 8.37 1.08 13.93
C ARG A 197 9.15 0.26 14.96
N VAL A 198 8.50 -0.63 15.70
CA VAL A 198 9.17 -1.43 16.76
C VAL A 198 10.07 -2.51 16.16
N GLN A 199 9.81 -2.93 14.92
CA GLN A 199 10.61 -3.97 14.23
C GLN A 199 11.82 -3.42 13.45
N VAL A 200 12.01 -2.09 13.41
CA VAL A 200 13.11 -1.42 12.68
C VAL A 200 14.15 -0.79 13.63
N LEU A 201 13.98 -0.96 14.95
CA LEU A 201 14.98 -0.64 15.98
C LEU A 201 15.61 -1.94 16.52
#